data_AF-A0A0J8G3Q4-F1
#
_entry.id   AF-A0A0J8G3Q4-F1
#
_cell.length_a   1.000
_cell.length_b   1.000
_cell.length_c   1.000
_cell.angle_alpha   90.00
_cell.angle_beta   90.00
_cell.angle_gamma   90.00
#
_symmetry.space_group_name_H-M   'P 1'
#
loop_
_entity.id
_entity.type
_entity.pdbx_description
1 polymer ?
#
loop_
_entity_poly.entity_id
_entity_poly.type
_entity_poly.pdbx_seq_one_letter_code
_entity_poly.pdbx_strand_id
1 'polypeptide(L)' 'MHDQERALDIIETLAAVGEEHGVSVARTCLAWLKDRPGITSLIVGARTEAHLRDNLARDAQLFLYGGLGQRHQDPLD' A
#
# COMPACT_ATOMS: atom_id res chain seq x y z
N MET A 1 -17.50 17.81 6.92
CA MET A 1 -16.17 18.35 7.26
C MET A 1 -15.27 17.14 7.44
N HIS A 2 -14.16 17.04 6.70
CA HIS A 2 -13.25 15.89 6.84
C HIS A 2 -12.46 16.05 8.13
N ASP A 3 -12.30 14.95 8.86
CA ASP A 3 -11.43 14.88 10.03
C ASP A 3 -9.97 14.95 9.58
N GLN A 4 -9.42 16.16 9.59
CA GLN A 4 -8.06 16.43 9.10
C GLN A 4 -7.01 15.82 10.02
N GLU A 5 -7.27 15.77 11.33
CA GLU A 5 -6.35 15.19 12.32
C GLU A 5 -6.20 13.70 12.07
N ARG A 6 -7.33 12.99 11.94
CA ARG A 6 -7.31 11.57 11.57
C ARG A 6 -6.62 11.30 10.22
N ALA A 7 -6.76 12.19 9.24
CA ALA A 7 -6.09 12.04 7.96
C ALA A 7 -4.57 12.17 8.09
N LEU A 8 -4.09 13.08 8.95
CA LEU A 8 -2.67 13.23 9.24
C LEU A 8 -2.12 12.00 9.97
N ASP A 9 -2.84 11.46 10.97
CA ASP A 9 -2.44 10.24 11.69
C ASP A 9 -2.24 9.05 10.73
N ILE A 10 -3.14 8.92 9.75
CA ILE A 10 -3.04 7.88 8.72
C ILE A 10 -1.79 8.10 7.85
N ILE A 11 -1.52 9.35 7.45
CA ILE A 11 -0.33 9.68 6.65
C ILE A 11 0.95 9.38 7.44
N GLU A 12 1.00 9.72 8.73
CA GLU A 12 2.15 9.41 9.59
C GLU A 12 2.39 7.91 9.71
N THR A 13 1.32 7.13 9.88
CA THR A 13 1.41 5.66 9.92
C THR A 13 1.97 5.10 8.61
N LEU A 14 1.48 5.59 7.47
CA LEU A 14 1.95 5.16 6.16
C LEU A 14 3.39 5.60 5.88
N ALA A 15 3.79 6.77 6.39
CA ALA A 15 5.15 7.27 6.29
C ALA A 15 6.12 6.40 7.10
N ALA A 16 5.78 6.06 8.35
CA ALA A 16 6.60 5.18 9.17
C ALA A 16 6.83 3.81 8.51
N VAL A 17 5.77 3.19 7.96
CA VAL A 17 5.91 1.94 7.21
C VAL A 17 6.74 2.14 5.94
N GLY A 18 6.56 3.26 5.22
CA GLY A 18 7.35 3.59 4.04
C GLY A 18 8.84 3.72 4.37
N GLU A 19 9.19 4.35 5.48
CA GLU A 19 10.57 4.52 5.96
C GLU A 19 11.23 3.17 6.27
N GLU A 20 10.55 2.26 6.95
CA GLU A 20 11.04 0.90 7.24
C GLU A 20 11.40 0.12 5.96
N HIS A 21 10.71 0.41 4.87
CA HIS A 21 10.89 -0.26 3.58
C HIS A 21 11.64 0.58 2.54
N GLY A 22 12.05 1.80 2.87
CA GLY A 22 12.73 2.72 1.95
C GLY A 22 11.89 3.17 0.75
N VAL A 23 10.56 3.25 0.90
CA VAL A 23 9.61 3.61 -0.15
C VAL A 23 8.77 4.84 0.22
N SER A 24 8.17 5.48 -0.77
CA SER A 24 7.27 6.62 -0.55
C SER A 24 5.94 6.19 0.09
N VAL A 25 5.28 7.14 0.76
CA VAL A 25 3.90 6.99 1.28
C VAL A 25 2.94 6.50 0.19
N ALA A 26 3.08 7.01 -1.04
CA ALA A 26 2.25 6.60 -2.16
C ALA A 26 2.44 5.11 -2.49
N ARG A 27 3.69 4.63 -2.52
CA ARG A 27 4.00 3.20 -2.71
C ARG A 27 3.49 2.34 -1.55
N THR A 28 3.58 2.81 -0.31
CA THR A 28 2.98 2.11 0.85
C THR A 28 1.47 1.92 0.68
N CYS A 29 0.75 2.98 0.29
CA CYS A 29 -0.69 2.91 0.02
C CYS A 29 -1.02 1.93 -1.11
N LEU A 30 -0.28 2.00 -2.23
CA LEU A 30 -0.53 1.17 -3.41
C LEU A 30 -0.27 -0.30 -3.11
N ALA A 31 0.81 -0.61 -2.38
CA ALA A 31 1.11 -1.96 -1.93
C ALA A 31 -0.02 -2.52 -1.04
N TRP A 32 -0.51 -1.73 -0.08
CA TRP A 32 -1.62 -2.14 0.78
C TRP A 32 -2.91 -2.37 -0.02
N LEU A 33 -3.26 -1.47 -0.95
CA LEU A 33 -4.49 -1.55 -1.75
C LEU A 33 -4.51 -2.75 -2.70
N LYS A 34 -3.36 -3.08 -3.30
CA LYS A 34 -3.24 -4.17 -4.27
C LYS A 34 -3.71 -5.51 -3.73
N ASP A 35 -3.44 -5.78 -2.44
CA ASP A 35 -3.75 -7.07 -1.82
C ASP A 35 -5.13 -7.08 -1.12
N ARG A 36 -5.94 -6.02 -1.31
CA ARG A 36 -7.29 -5.94 -0.72
C ARG A 36 -8.30 -6.78 -1.51
N PRO A 37 -9.20 -7.51 -0.83
CA PRO A 37 -10.28 -8.21 -1.49
C PRO A 37 -11.19 -7.22 -2.24
N GLY A 38 -11.53 -7.55 -3.49
CA GLY A 38 -12.41 -6.75 -4.34
C GLY A 38 -11.71 -5.67 -5.17
N ILE A 39 -10.39 -5.55 -5.11
CA ILE A 39 -9.62 -4.65 -5.98
C ILE A 39 -9.09 -5.40 -7.20
N THR A 40 -9.56 -5.03 -8.39
CA THR A 40 -9.10 -5.65 -9.66
C THR A 40 -7.91 -4.92 -10.26
N SER A 41 -7.86 -3.59 -10.13
CA SER A 41 -6.80 -2.75 -10.69
C SER A 41 -6.69 -1.44 -9.92
N LEU A 42 -5.51 -0.82 -9.99
CA LEU A 42 -5.22 0.49 -9.40
C LEU A 42 -5.02 1.53 -10.50
N ILE A 43 -5.66 2.67 -10.36
CA ILE A 43 -5.47 3.82 -11.26
C ILE A 43 -4.59 4.83 -10.52
N VAL A 44 -3.44 5.17 -11.12
CA VAL A 44 -2.49 6.12 -10.54
C VAL A 44 -2.42 7.40 -11.38
N GLY A 45 -2.64 8.53 -10.72
CA GLY A 45 -2.42 9.86 -11.29
C GLY A 45 -1.08 10.42 -10.87
N ALA A 46 -0.33 11.00 -11.81
CA ALA A 46 0.94 11.65 -11.54
C ALA A 46 0.99 13.01 -12.24
N ARG A 47 1.42 14.05 -11.51
CA ARG A 47 1.63 15.41 -12.05
C ARG A 47 3.03 15.64 -12.58
N THR A 48 3.95 14.73 -12.28
CA THR A 48 5.35 14.77 -12.71
C THR A 48 5.77 13.37 -13.10
N GLU A 49 6.77 13.28 -13.98
CA GLU A 49 7.34 12.00 -14.38
C GLU A 49 7.98 11.26 -13.19
N ALA A 50 8.58 11.99 -12.25
CA ALA A 50 9.15 11.41 -11.03
C ALA A 50 8.08 10.69 -10.19
N HIS A 51 6.90 11.27 -10.00
CA HIS A 51 5.80 10.60 -9.28
C HIS A 51 5.33 9.34 -10.00
N LEU A 52 5.23 9.40 -11.35
CA LEU A 52 4.83 8.24 -12.13
C LEU A 52 5.86 7.12 -12.02
N ARG A 53 7.14 7.45 -12.16
CA ARG A 53 8.25 6.49 -12.03
C ARG A 53 8.29 5.87 -10.64
N ASP A 54 8.09 6.66 -9.59
CA ASP A 54 8.02 6.15 -8.22
C ASP A 54 6.83 5.19 -8.05
N ASN A 55 5.62 5.59 -8.44
CA ASN A 55 4.42 4.74 -8.35
C ASN A 55 4.55 3.41 -9.11
N LEU A 56 5.31 3.38 -10.22
CA LEU A 56 5.49 2.20 -11.06
C LEU A 56 6.76 1.38 -10.76
N ALA A 57 7.66 1.88 -9.91
CA ALA A 57 8.95 1.23 -9.72
C ALA A 57 8.77 -0.16 -9.05
N ARG A 58 9.64 -1.10 -9.41
CA ARG A 58 9.43 -2.56 -9.21
C ARG A 58 9.31 -3.01 -7.75
N ASP A 59 9.84 -2.23 -6.82
CA ASP A 59 9.75 -2.49 -5.37
C ASP A 59 8.34 -2.23 -4.79
N ALA A 60 7.38 -1.84 -5.62
CA ALA A 60 5.96 -1.80 -5.25
C ALA A 60 5.39 -3.19 -4.91
N GLN A 61 6.15 -4.27 -5.12
CA GLN A 61 5.85 -5.60 -4.60
C GLN A 61 6.30 -5.70 -3.12
N LEU A 62 5.79 -4.78 -2.30
CA LEU A 62 5.98 -4.78 -0.87
C LEU A 62 4.96 -5.73 -0.24
N PHE A 63 5.44 -6.80 0.39
CA PHE A 63 4.61 -7.76 1.10
C PHE A 63 4.37 -7.30 2.54
N LEU A 64 3.26 -6.60 2.77
CA LEU A 64 2.80 -6.22 4.11
C LEU A 64 2.04 -7.38 4.77
N TYR A 65 2.68 -8.54 4.94
CA TYR A 65 2.07 -9.69 5.63
C TYR A 65 2.45 -9.71 7.12
N GLY A 66 1.53 -9.24 7.95
CA GLY A 66 1.62 -9.31 9.41
C GLY A 66 0.25 -9.25 10.06
N GLY A 67 -0.32 -10.42 10.34
CA GLY A 67 -1.45 -10.59 11.28
C GLY A 67 -2.84 -10.69 10.64
N LEU A 68 -3.24 -11.93 10.30
CA LEU A 68 -4.48 -12.61 10.73
C LEU A 68 -4.74 -13.81 9.81
N GLY A 69 -4.58 -15.02 10.37
CA GLY A 69 -5.19 -16.23 9.83
C GLY A 69 -4.30 -17.08 8.94
N GLN A 70 -3.29 -17.73 9.54
CA GLN A 70 -2.98 -19.11 9.16
C GLN A 70 -4.25 -19.94 9.40
N ARG A 71 -5.10 -20.07 8.38
CA ARG A 71 -6.00 -21.22 8.24
C ARG A 71 -5.38 -22.11 7.19
N HIS A 72 -4.53 -23.00 7.68
CA HIS A 72 -4.30 -24.28 7.04
C HIS A 72 -5.65 -24.96 6.81
N GLN A 73 -6.00 -25.20 5.55
CA GLN A 73 -6.61 -26.46 5.12
C GLN A 73 -6.31 -26.68 3.63
N ASP A 74 -6.03 -27.95 3.35
CA ASP A 74 -5.24 -28.55 2.28
C ASP A 74 -5.87 -28.54 0.87
N PRO A 75 -5.11 -28.91 -0.18
CA PRO A 75 -5.61 -28.98 -1.54
C PRO A 75 -6.52 -30.20 -1.73
N LEU A 76 -7.57 -30.02 -2.55
CA LEU A 76 -8.62 -30.95 -2.98
C LEU A 76 -9.96 -30.84 -2.24
N ASP A 77 -10.69 -29.78 -2.55
CA ASP A 77 -12.12 -29.83 -2.91
C ASP A 77 -12.34 -29.34 -4.35
#